data_AF-A0A654D9C6-F1
#
_entry.id   AF-A0A654D9C6-F1
#
_cell.length_a   1.000
_cell.length_b   1.000
_cell.length_c   1.000
_cell.angle_alpha   90.00
_cell.angle_beta   90.00
_cell.angle_gamma   90.00
#
_symmetry.space_group_name_H-M   'P 1'
#
loop_
_entity.id
_entity.type
_entity.pdbx_description
1 polymer ?
#
loop_
_entity_poly.entity_id
_entity_poly.type
_entity_poly.pdbx_seq_one_letter_code
_entity_poly.pdbx_strand_id
1 'polypeptide(L)' 'MQQLIQLIEKEKLGSQLVKQHTLIIDDKQVVHGALFMVKTTKKTFKLMIPAPFHEALLKEQVSINTLIKHPQVMLLA' A
#
# COMPACT_ATOMS: atom_id res chain seq x y z
N MET A 1 -7.81 -3.64 9.84
CA MET A 1 -6.33 -3.53 9.79
C MET A 1 -5.60 -4.58 10.63
N GLN A 2 -5.99 -4.87 11.89
CA GLN A 2 -5.23 -5.80 12.75
C GLN A 2 -4.98 -7.20 12.14
N GLN A 3 -5.95 -7.79 11.46
CA GLN A 3 -5.79 -9.10 10.81
C GLN A 3 -4.74 -9.08 9.68
N LEU A 4 -4.63 -7.97 8.94
CA LEU A 4 -3.63 -7.79 7.90
C LEU A 4 -2.23 -7.75 8.49
N ILE A 5 -2.05 -6.98 9.56
CA ILE A 5 -0.76 -6.82 10.24
C ILE A 5 -0.27 -8.18 10.74
N GLN A 6 -1.13 -8.94 11.42
CA GLN A 6 -0.79 -10.28 11.89
C GLN A 6 -0.45 -11.25 10.75
N LEU A 7 -1.13 -11.16 9.62
CA LEU A 7 -0.82 -11.98 8.44
C LEU A 7 0.55 -11.61 7.84
N ILE A 8 0.85 -10.32 7.72
CA ILE A 8 2.12 -9.85 7.17
C ILE A 8 3.30 -10.22 8.08
N GLU A 9 3.13 -10.13 9.40
CA GLU A 9 4.12 -10.58 10.37
C GLU A 9 4.32 -12.10 10.31
N LYS A 10 3.22 -12.87 10.28
CA LYS A 10 3.27 -14.34 10.23
C LYS A 10 3.92 -14.85 8.95
N GLU A 11 3.66 -14.22 7.82
CA GLU A 11 4.25 -14.59 6.52
C GLU A 11 5.60 -13.91 6.25
N LYS A 12 6.12 -13.11 7.19
CA LYS A 12 7.35 -12.29 7.03
C LYS A 12 7.36 -11.42 5.77
N LEU A 13 6.17 -11.05 5.27
CA LEU A 13 6.00 -10.23 4.07
C LEU A 13 6.34 -8.76 4.33
N GLY A 14 6.53 -8.36 5.58
CA GLY A 14 6.82 -6.98 5.94
C GLY A 14 8.06 -6.41 5.26
N SER A 15 9.11 -7.22 5.10
CA SER A 15 10.36 -6.81 4.45
C SER A 15 10.28 -6.80 2.92
N GLN A 16 9.22 -7.36 2.34
CA GLN A 16 9.08 -7.43 0.90
C GLN A 16 8.68 -6.08 0.34
N LEU A 17 9.35 -5.69 -0.74
CA LEU A 17 9.08 -4.45 -1.47
C LEU A 17 7.79 -4.57 -2.27
N VAL A 18 7.00 -3.50 -2.27
CA VAL A 18 5.82 -3.45 -3.13
C VAL A 18 6.23 -3.22 -4.56
N LYS A 19 5.91 -4.19 -5.42
CA LYS A 19 6.27 -4.18 -6.84
C LYS A 19 5.19 -3.56 -7.73
N GLN A 20 3.95 -3.50 -7.26
CA GLN A 20 2.80 -3.08 -8.06
C GLN A 20 2.01 -2.00 -7.33
N HIS A 21 1.88 -0.86 -7.99
CA HIS A 21 1.01 0.22 -7.56
C HIS A 21 0.23 0.79 -8.75
N THR A 22 -0.88 1.45 -8.47
CA THR A 22 -1.73 2.12 -9.46
C THR A 22 -2.03 3.52 -8.96
N LEU A 23 -1.80 4.54 -9.78
CA LEU A 23 -2.15 5.91 -9.45
C LEU A 23 -3.66 6.12 -9.63
N ILE A 24 -4.26 6.84 -8.69
CA ILE A 24 -5.66 7.25 -8.74
C ILE A 24 -5.67 8.66 -9.29
N ILE A 25 -6.11 8.79 -10.54
CA ILE A 25 -6.08 10.04 -11.30
C ILE A 25 -7.52 10.35 -11.72
N ASP A 26 -7.94 11.59 -11.53
CA ASP A 26 -9.25 12.09 -12.00
C ASP A 26 -9.23 12.49 -13.48
N ASP A 27 -10.40 12.76 -14.06
CA ASP A 27 -10.58 13.24 -15.44
C ASP A 27 -9.72 14.48 -15.77
N LYS A 28 -9.49 15.33 -14.76
CA LYS A 28 -8.62 16.53 -14.88
C LYS A 28 -7.12 16.24 -14.79
N GLN A 29 -6.70 14.97 -14.84
CA GLN A 29 -5.32 14.51 -14.63
C GLN A 29 -4.73 14.85 -13.24
N VAL A 30 -5.58 15.06 -12.24
CA VAL A 30 -5.15 15.33 -10.87
C VAL A 30 -4.94 14.00 -10.14
N VAL A 31 -3.76 13.81 -9.55
CA VAL A 31 -3.44 12.61 -8.77
C VAL A 31 -4.02 12.73 -7.37
N HIS A 32 -4.95 11.84 -7.02
CA HIS A 32 -5.60 11.79 -5.71
C HIS A 32 -4.95 10.80 -4.75
N GLY A 33 -4.11 9.90 -5.24
CA GLY A 33 -3.40 8.92 -4.41
C GLY A 33 -2.81 7.76 -5.20
N ALA A 34 -2.27 6.78 -4.48
CA ALA A 34 -1.80 5.53 -5.05
C ALA A 34 -2.42 4.33 -4.34
N LEU A 35 -2.74 3.30 -5.13
CA LEU A 35 -3.21 2.00 -4.69
C LEU A 35 -2.05 0.99 -4.78
N PHE A 36 -1.65 0.43 -3.67
CA PHE A 36 -0.63 -0.61 -3.55
C PHE A 36 -1.28 -1.98 -3.40
N MET A 37 -0.82 -2.95 -4.18
CA MET A 37 -1.30 -4.32 -4.11
C MET A 37 -0.34 -5.18 -3.29
N VAL A 38 -0.83 -5.68 -2.15
CA VAL A 38 -0.10 -6.59 -1.27
C VAL A 38 -0.68 -8.00 -1.45
N LYS A 39 0.04 -8.84 -2.20
CA LYS A 39 -0.31 -10.25 -2.39
C LYS A 39 0.27 -11.07 -1.23
N THR A 40 -0.60 -11.75 -0.49
CA THR A 40 -0.23 -12.78 0.49
C THR A 40 -0.56 -14.16 -0.09
N THR A 41 -0.14 -15.22 0.60
CA THR A 41 -0.37 -16.61 0.14
C THR A 41 -1.87 -16.94 0.03
N LYS A 42 -2.72 -16.26 0.81
CA LYS A 42 -4.17 -16.54 0.87
C LYS A 42 -5.05 -15.45 0.26
N LYS A 43 -4.62 -14.19 0.24
CA LYS A 43 -5.46 -13.07 -0.21
C LYS A 43 -4.61 -11.94 -0.79
N THR A 44 -5.18 -11.18 -1.72
CA THR A 44 -4.60 -9.90 -2.13
C THR A 44 -5.30 -8.78 -1.38
N PHE A 45 -4.53 -7.91 -0.75
CA PHE A 45 -5.01 -6.71 -0.07
C PHE A 45 -4.65 -5.48 -0.88
N LYS A 46 -5.61 -4.56 -1.00
CA LYS A 46 -5.43 -3.28 -1.68
C LYS A 46 -5.25 -2.20 -0.61
N LEU A 47 -4.10 -1.56 -0.59
CA LEU A 47 -3.80 -0.44 0.31
C LEU A 47 -3.84 0.85 -0.49
N MET A 48 -4.62 1.82 -0.06
CA MET A 48 -4.68 3.14 -0.67
C MET A 48 -3.94 4.13 0.21
N ILE A 49 -3.16 5.01 -0.41
CA ILE A 49 -2.56 6.16 0.26
C ILE A 49 -2.93 7.40 -0.54
N PRO A 50 -3.61 8.39 0.09
CA PRO A 50 -4.01 9.60 -0.61
C PRO A 50 -2.82 10.50 -0.95
N ALA A 51 -3.02 11.39 -1.92
CA ALA A 51 -2.12 12.51 -2.18
C ALA A 51 -2.12 13.50 -1.01
N PRO A 52 -0.99 14.16 -0.71
CA PRO A 52 0.32 14.04 -1.37
C PRO A 52 1.21 12.90 -0.82
N PHE A 53 0.74 12.16 0.19
CA PHE A 53 1.58 11.23 0.96
C PHE A 53 2.13 10.05 0.15
N HIS A 54 1.43 9.64 -0.90
CA HIS A 54 1.90 8.59 -1.79
C HIS A 54 3.17 8.96 -2.57
N GLU A 55 3.45 10.24 -2.81
CA GLU A 55 4.56 10.69 -3.65
C GLU A 55 5.92 10.30 -3.07
N ALA A 56 6.09 10.46 -1.75
CA ALA A 56 7.30 10.05 -1.04
C ALA A 56 7.52 8.53 -1.14
N LEU A 57 6.42 7.77 -1.08
CA LEU A 57 6.43 6.31 -1.11
C LEU A 57 6.66 5.74 -2.52
N LEU A 58 6.44 6.53 -3.57
CA LEU A 58 6.74 6.13 -4.95
C LEU A 58 8.17 6.48 -5.37
N LYS A 59 8.76 7.50 -4.76
CA LYS A 59 10.17 7.87 -4.99
C LYS A 59 11.14 6.83 -4.42
N GLU A 60 10.72 6.13 -3.36
CA GLU A 60 11.53 5.12 -2.70
C GLU A 60 10.93 3.72 -2.90
N GLN A 61 11.77 2.69 -2.90
CA GLN A 61 11.28 1.31 -2.87
C GLN A 61 10.72 1.01 -1.48
N VAL A 62 9.40 1.10 -1.33
CA VAL A 62 8.72 0.92 -0.05
C VAL A 62 8.44 -0.53 0.26
N SER A 63 8.72 -0.91 1.52
CA SER A 63 8.34 -2.20 2.06
C SER A 63 6.86 -2.23 2.43
N ILE A 64 6.27 -3.42 2.40
CA ILE A 64 4.89 -3.64 2.85
C ILE A 64 4.71 -3.16 4.31
N ASN A 65 5.72 -3.35 5.17
CA ASN A 65 5.66 -2.91 6.57
C ASN A 65 5.58 -1.37 6.68
N THR A 66 6.32 -0.66 5.84
CA THR A 66 6.29 0.81 5.79
C THR A 66 4.90 1.29 5.37
N LEU A 67 4.28 0.62 4.40
CA LEU A 67 2.94 0.98 3.90
C LEU A 67 1.85 0.75 4.95
N ILE A 68 1.83 -0.43 5.61
CA ILE A 68 0.78 -0.73 6.60
C ILE A 68 0.91 0.09 7.89
N LYS A 69 2.11 0.60 8.19
CA LYS A 69 2.36 1.49 9.33
C LYS A 69 2.16 2.95 8.97
N HIS A 70 1.91 3.27 7.71
CA HIS A 70 1.71 4.65 7.28
C HIS A 70 0.39 5.19 7.86
N PRO A 71 0.37 6.37 8.50
CA PRO A 71 -0.80 6.87 9.23
C PRO A 71 -2.02 7.11 8.33
N GLN A 72 -1.79 7.43 7.05
CA GLN A 72 -2.84 7.70 6.06
C GLN A 72 -3.23 6.45 5.24
N VAL A 73 -2.70 5.26 5.57
CA VAL A 73 -3.01 4.06 4.78
C VAL A 73 -4.45 3.62 5.03
N MET A 74 -5.17 3.38 3.95
CA MET A 74 -6.52 2.85 3.98
C MET A 74 -6.54 1.46 3.38
N LEU A 75 -7.10 0.50 4.12
CA LEU A 75 -7.33 -0.85 3.61
C LEU A 75 -8.65 -0.87 2.84
N LEU A 76 -8.58 -1.16 1.55
CA LEU A 76 -9.76 -1.42 0.72
C LEU A 76 -10.00 -2.92 0.69
N ALA A 77 -11.12 -3.35 1.29
CA ALA A 77 -11.48 -4.74 1.56
C ALA A 77 -12.08 -5.46 0.35
#